data_AF-A0A7W1Q7S6-F1
#
_entry.id   AF-A0A7W1Q7S6-F1
#
_cell.length_a   1.000
_cell.length_b   1.000
_cell.length_c   1.000
_cell.angle_alpha   90.00
_cell.angle_beta   90.00
_cell.angle_gamma   90.00
#
_symmetry.space_group_name_H-M   'P 1'
#
loop_
_entity.id
_entity.type
_entity.pdbx_description
1 polymer ?
#
loop_
_entity_poly.entity_id
_entity_poly.type
_entity_poly.pdbx_seq_one_letter_code
_entity_poly.pdbx_strand_id
1 'polypeptide(L)'
;MKLVTIVEIVFAAAAAATVLSLLGAVFDRLRRRVLIGVAILVGITAAGAWVAYGLKTDTKIAVAAGGITVAFFAALAAVRLRDLFRASRRTDEQLARAQGRLNSLIAQEAEERGAELERTLVRARADSASLLAEQERRIAEERRTAAAERTRTAGDELGEALTAAQQQVDARLAAWGDDLERAQRAVTDQLTQLAQRQKQLISEAEARIAVDAERLEGESEQQRAGLMRVREEIARATQELGAAGTAELEGYASERRRALHELNERIRKREREMLELIEREETDATRRIQAGFADVERRQLEHLERILARVTTSYSDAATQQFADTVRSSREAAATRLSRELDRAVQAFVREAQTVLADKLAQVAITGAQRLEQRQAQVGAGLERQRSEAMEAFESRLIQAEQELRRRLDTLSADTEAERAVLEARLRELAKRIEETMART
;
A
#
# COMPACT_ATOMS: atom_id res chain seq x y z
N MET A 1 -150.71 -46.86 -55.71
CA MET A 1 -149.93 -45.62 -55.48
C MET A 1 -150.09 -44.71 -56.70
N LYS A 2 -149.87 -43.39 -56.58
CA LYS A 2 -149.80 -42.49 -57.75
C LYS A 2 -148.43 -42.62 -58.42
N LEU A 3 -148.37 -42.55 -59.75
CA LEU A 3 -147.14 -42.76 -60.54
C LEU A 3 -146.00 -41.82 -60.08
N VAL A 4 -146.32 -40.56 -59.85
CA VAL A 4 -145.41 -39.50 -59.39
C VAL A 4 -144.59 -39.94 -58.17
N THR A 5 -145.23 -40.50 -57.15
CA THR A 5 -144.57 -40.92 -55.89
C THR A 5 -143.54 -42.02 -56.10
N ILE A 6 -143.71 -42.88 -57.11
CA ILE A 6 -142.72 -43.91 -57.45
C ILE A 6 -141.49 -43.26 -58.07
N VAL A 7 -141.68 -42.29 -58.98
CA VAL A 7 -140.56 -41.55 -59.62
C VAL A 7 -139.83 -40.66 -58.61
N GLU A 8 -140.53 -40.03 -57.66
CA GLU A 8 -139.94 -39.26 -56.56
C GLU A 8 -139.03 -40.13 -55.67
N ILE A 9 -139.45 -41.36 -55.31
CA ILE A 9 -138.65 -42.31 -54.54
C ILE A 9 -137.43 -42.80 -55.35
N VAL A 10 -137.60 -43.10 -56.64
CA VAL A 10 -136.50 -43.51 -57.54
C VAL A 10 -135.47 -42.38 -57.71
N PHE A 11 -135.91 -41.12 -57.78
CA PHE A 11 -135.01 -39.96 -57.79
C PHE A 11 -134.22 -39.82 -56.49
N ALA A 12 -134.87 -39.92 -55.32
CA ALA A 12 -134.19 -39.85 -54.03
C ALA A 12 -133.14 -40.98 -53.87
N ALA A 13 -133.48 -42.20 -54.31
CA ALA A 13 -132.55 -43.33 -54.32
C ALA A 13 -131.36 -43.11 -55.29
N ALA A 14 -131.61 -42.55 -56.49
CA ALA A 14 -130.56 -42.23 -57.45
C ALA A 14 -129.63 -41.11 -56.93
N ALA A 15 -130.17 -40.09 -56.27
CA ALA A 15 -129.38 -39.03 -55.63
C ALA A 15 -128.48 -39.59 -54.52
N ALA A 16 -129.03 -40.42 -53.62
CA ALA A 16 -128.25 -41.06 -52.56
C ALA A 16 -127.13 -41.98 -53.12
N ALA A 17 -127.46 -42.82 -54.11
CA ALA A 17 -126.51 -43.74 -54.73
C ALA A 17 -125.36 -43.01 -55.47
N THR A 18 -125.61 -41.81 -56.01
CA THR A 18 -124.60 -41.05 -56.76
C THR A 18 -123.72 -40.19 -55.86
N VAL A 19 -124.25 -39.65 -54.75
CA VAL A 19 -123.43 -39.08 -53.66
C VAL A 19 -122.51 -40.15 -53.05
N LEU A 20 -123.04 -41.34 -52.75
CA LEU A 20 -122.24 -42.48 -52.25
C LEU A 20 -121.17 -42.93 -53.27
N SER A 21 -121.49 -42.90 -54.56
CA SER A 21 -120.53 -43.23 -55.62
C SER A 21 -119.41 -42.18 -55.74
N LEU A 22 -119.73 -40.89 -55.58
CA LEU A 22 -118.75 -39.80 -55.67
C LEU A 22 -117.81 -39.80 -54.45
N LEU A 23 -118.33 -39.99 -53.24
CA LEU A 23 -117.53 -40.22 -52.03
C LEU A 23 -116.66 -41.49 -52.17
N GLY A 24 -117.25 -42.59 -52.63
CA GLY A 24 -116.55 -43.86 -52.85
C GLY A 24 -115.52 -43.86 -53.98
N ALA A 25 -115.56 -42.84 -54.86
CA ALA A 25 -114.53 -42.55 -55.85
C ALA A 25 -113.37 -41.74 -55.26
N VAL A 26 -113.66 -40.66 -54.51
CA VAL A 26 -112.65 -39.83 -53.82
C VAL A 26 -111.83 -40.64 -52.81
N PHE A 27 -112.49 -41.48 -52.00
CA PHE A 27 -111.80 -42.37 -51.06
C PHE A 27 -111.27 -43.68 -51.69
N ASP A 28 -111.40 -43.86 -53.01
CA ASP A 28 -111.04 -45.07 -53.79
C ASP A 28 -111.65 -46.41 -53.31
N ARG A 29 -112.54 -46.40 -52.30
CA ARG A 29 -113.08 -47.58 -51.60
C ARG A 29 -113.98 -48.50 -52.44
N LEU A 30 -114.78 -47.95 -53.36
CA LEU A 30 -115.63 -48.77 -54.25
C LEU A 30 -114.77 -49.41 -55.36
N ARG A 31 -115.23 -50.46 -56.04
CA ARG A 31 -114.54 -50.99 -57.25
C ARG A 31 -115.02 -50.25 -58.51
N ARG A 32 -114.16 -50.07 -59.54
CA ARG A 32 -114.54 -49.42 -60.83
C ARG A 32 -115.77 -50.06 -61.48
N ARG A 33 -115.89 -51.40 -61.40
CA ARG A 33 -117.07 -52.15 -61.86
C ARG A 33 -118.36 -51.75 -61.12
N VAL A 34 -118.29 -51.40 -59.84
CA VAL A 34 -119.45 -50.96 -59.04
C VAL A 34 -119.85 -49.53 -59.43
N LEU A 35 -118.89 -48.61 -59.59
CA LEU A 35 -119.19 -47.24 -60.04
C LEU A 35 -119.83 -47.24 -61.44
N ILE A 36 -119.31 -48.05 -62.37
CA ILE A 36 -119.90 -48.24 -63.70
C ILE A 36 -121.29 -48.89 -63.60
N GLY A 37 -121.47 -49.89 -62.73
CA GLY A 37 -122.77 -50.53 -62.50
C GLY A 37 -123.82 -49.54 -61.97
N VAL A 38 -123.47 -48.69 -61.02
CA VAL A 38 -124.37 -47.63 -60.51
C VAL A 38 -124.66 -46.59 -61.59
N ALA A 39 -123.65 -46.16 -62.36
CA ALA A 39 -123.87 -45.22 -63.47
C ALA A 39 -124.82 -45.82 -64.53
N ILE A 40 -124.65 -47.08 -64.92
CA ILE A 40 -125.56 -47.77 -65.85
C ILE A 40 -126.96 -47.88 -65.26
N LEU A 41 -127.09 -48.27 -63.99
CA LEU A 41 -128.39 -48.39 -63.31
C LEU A 41 -129.14 -47.04 -63.27
N VAL A 42 -128.45 -45.95 -62.92
CA VAL A 42 -129.01 -44.59 -62.88
C VAL A 42 -129.30 -44.05 -64.29
N GLY A 43 -128.55 -44.46 -65.31
CA GLY A 43 -128.86 -44.16 -66.72
C GLY A 43 -130.13 -44.87 -67.20
N ILE A 44 -130.33 -46.13 -66.79
CA ILE A 44 -131.55 -46.90 -67.09
C ILE A 44 -132.77 -46.29 -66.38
N THR A 45 -132.65 -45.88 -65.10
CA THR A 45 -133.76 -45.22 -64.41
C THR A 45 -134.03 -43.81 -64.95
N ALA A 46 -133.00 -43.08 -65.42
CA ALA A 46 -133.20 -41.81 -66.14
C ALA A 46 -134.02 -42.01 -67.42
N ALA A 47 -133.65 -42.97 -68.25
CA ALA A 47 -134.38 -43.30 -69.48
C ALA A 47 -135.82 -43.73 -69.18
N GLY A 48 -136.03 -44.59 -68.16
CA GLY A 48 -137.36 -44.99 -67.71
C GLY A 48 -138.22 -43.83 -67.21
N ALA A 49 -137.63 -42.85 -66.50
CA ALA A 49 -138.33 -41.66 -66.03
C ALA A 49 -138.76 -40.74 -67.18
N TRP A 50 -137.93 -40.58 -68.22
CA TRP A 50 -138.29 -39.83 -69.43
C TRP A 50 -139.37 -40.53 -70.27
N VAL A 51 -139.34 -41.86 -70.37
CA VAL A 51 -140.45 -42.63 -70.99
C VAL A 51 -141.74 -42.48 -70.18
N ALA A 52 -141.68 -42.51 -68.85
CA ALA A 52 -142.84 -42.28 -67.99
C ALA A 52 -143.42 -40.86 -68.14
N TYR A 53 -142.58 -39.83 -68.32
CA TYR A 53 -143.01 -38.47 -68.63
C TYR A 53 -143.68 -38.37 -70.01
N GLY A 54 -143.12 -39.04 -71.04
CA GLY A 54 -143.73 -39.11 -72.38
C GLY A 54 -145.11 -39.79 -72.40
N LEU A 55 -145.38 -40.69 -71.45
CA LEU A 55 -146.69 -41.33 -71.27
C LEU A 55 -147.66 -40.51 -70.41
N LYS A 56 -147.16 -39.64 -69.51
CA LYS A 56 -147.96 -38.70 -68.71
C LYS A 56 -147.19 -37.40 -68.44
N THR A 57 -147.59 -36.36 -69.16
CA THR A 57 -147.03 -35.00 -69.09
C THR A 57 -147.37 -34.29 -67.77
N ASP A 58 -146.75 -34.72 -66.68
CA ASP A 58 -146.82 -34.09 -65.34
C ASP A 58 -145.48 -33.42 -65.03
N THR A 59 -145.52 -32.11 -64.71
CA THR A 59 -144.35 -31.30 -64.37
C THR A 59 -143.50 -31.91 -63.26
N LYS A 60 -144.10 -32.63 -62.30
CA LYS A 60 -143.36 -33.30 -61.22
C LYS A 60 -142.50 -34.46 -61.74
N ILE A 61 -142.99 -35.19 -62.74
CA ILE A 61 -142.24 -36.28 -63.38
C ILE A 61 -141.06 -35.70 -64.18
N ALA A 62 -141.24 -34.57 -64.87
CA ALA A 62 -140.15 -33.86 -65.56
C ALA A 62 -139.03 -33.41 -64.60
N VAL A 63 -139.37 -32.82 -63.45
CA VAL A 63 -138.39 -32.40 -62.42
C VAL A 63 -137.62 -33.60 -61.88
N ALA A 64 -138.30 -34.71 -61.57
CA ALA A 64 -137.64 -35.93 -61.10
C ALA A 64 -136.76 -36.58 -62.18
N ALA A 65 -137.22 -36.63 -63.44
CA ALA A 65 -136.44 -37.16 -64.57
C ALA A 65 -135.16 -36.34 -64.84
N GLY A 66 -135.25 -35.00 -64.77
CA GLY A 66 -134.09 -34.10 -64.83
C GLY A 66 -133.14 -34.27 -63.64
N GLY A 67 -133.67 -34.50 -62.44
CA GLY A 67 -132.87 -34.85 -61.27
C GLY A 67 -132.07 -36.14 -61.45
N ILE A 68 -132.67 -37.18 -62.05
CA ILE A 68 -131.99 -38.46 -62.31
C ILE A 68 -130.94 -38.32 -63.44
N THR A 69 -131.16 -37.48 -64.47
CA THR A 69 -130.10 -37.23 -65.48
C THR A 69 -128.91 -36.47 -64.91
N VAL A 70 -129.12 -35.47 -64.03
CA VAL A 70 -128.01 -34.82 -63.31
C VAL A 70 -127.25 -35.84 -62.43
N ALA A 71 -127.96 -36.73 -61.74
CA ALA A 71 -127.35 -37.82 -60.98
C ALA A 71 -126.52 -38.77 -61.87
N PHE A 72 -127.01 -39.12 -63.07
CA PHE A 72 -126.27 -39.92 -64.05
C PHE A 72 -124.95 -39.26 -64.47
N PHE A 73 -124.97 -37.96 -64.79
CA PHE A 73 -123.74 -37.24 -65.12
C PHE A 73 -122.77 -37.14 -63.94
N ALA A 74 -123.26 -36.97 -62.71
CA ALA A 74 -122.43 -37.02 -61.50
C ALA A 74 -121.78 -38.41 -61.28
N ALA A 75 -122.50 -39.50 -61.57
CA ALA A 75 -121.96 -40.87 -61.53
C ALA A 75 -120.84 -41.07 -62.58
N LEU A 76 -121.04 -40.56 -63.79
CA LEU A 76 -120.05 -40.62 -64.87
C LEU A 76 -118.80 -39.79 -64.53
N ALA A 77 -118.98 -38.60 -63.94
CA ALA A 77 -117.90 -37.77 -63.44
C ALA A 77 -117.10 -38.47 -62.34
N ALA A 78 -117.75 -39.14 -61.38
CA ALA A 78 -117.08 -39.91 -60.33
C ALA A 78 -116.17 -41.03 -60.88
N VAL A 79 -116.55 -41.68 -61.99
CA VAL A 79 -115.68 -42.67 -62.67
C VAL A 79 -114.41 -41.99 -63.22
N ARG A 80 -114.54 -40.84 -63.89
CA ARG A 80 -113.39 -40.10 -64.46
C ARG A 80 -112.49 -39.50 -63.38
N LEU A 81 -113.06 -38.91 -62.33
CA LEU A 81 -112.33 -38.32 -61.21
C LEU A 81 -111.41 -39.35 -60.53
N ARG A 82 -111.90 -40.58 -60.37
CA ARG A 82 -111.14 -41.70 -59.81
C ARG A 82 -109.97 -42.14 -60.68
N ASP A 83 -110.18 -42.24 -61.99
CA ASP A 83 -109.12 -42.63 -62.93
C ASP A 83 -108.01 -41.54 -62.98
N LEU A 84 -108.36 -40.25 -62.79
CA LEU A 84 -107.40 -39.13 -62.62
C LEU A 84 -106.61 -39.20 -61.30
N PHE A 85 -107.27 -39.38 -60.15
CA PHE A 85 -106.56 -39.52 -58.86
C PHE A 85 -105.60 -40.72 -58.85
N ARG A 86 -105.94 -41.80 -59.57
CA ARG A 86 -105.07 -42.97 -59.76
C ARG A 86 -103.90 -42.71 -60.72
N ALA A 87 -104.04 -41.78 -61.66
CA ALA A 87 -102.92 -41.29 -62.45
C ALA A 87 -101.97 -40.44 -61.59
N SER A 88 -102.49 -39.46 -60.84
CA SER A 88 -101.70 -38.62 -59.92
C SER A 88 -100.85 -39.49 -58.98
N ARG A 89 -101.48 -40.38 -58.21
CA ARG A 89 -100.76 -41.23 -57.23
C ARG A 89 -99.63 -42.06 -57.85
N ARG A 90 -99.74 -42.47 -59.12
CA ARG A 90 -98.65 -43.17 -59.83
C ARG A 90 -97.50 -42.22 -60.16
N THR A 91 -97.79 -41.00 -60.58
CA THR A 91 -96.78 -39.94 -60.77
C THR A 91 -96.12 -39.58 -59.44
N ASP A 92 -96.90 -39.45 -58.36
CA ASP A 92 -96.42 -39.15 -57.01
C ASP A 92 -95.49 -40.28 -56.49
N GLU A 93 -95.88 -41.55 -56.67
CA GLU A 93 -95.02 -42.70 -56.37
C GLU A 93 -93.76 -42.75 -57.25
N GLN A 94 -93.85 -42.38 -58.53
CA GLN A 94 -92.69 -42.35 -59.43
C GLN A 94 -91.72 -41.21 -59.05
N LEU A 95 -92.24 -40.04 -58.69
CA LEU A 95 -91.47 -38.91 -58.21
C LEU A 95 -90.78 -39.23 -56.88
N ALA A 96 -91.49 -39.83 -55.92
CA ALA A 96 -90.91 -40.28 -54.65
C ALA A 96 -89.81 -41.34 -54.85
N ARG A 97 -89.99 -42.29 -55.80
CA ARG A 97 -88.95 -43.27 -56.17
C ARG A 97 -87.75 -42.61 -56.85
N ALA A 98 -87.96 -41.62 -57.72
CA ALA A 98 -86.90 -40.89 -58.40
C ALA A 98 -86.09 -40.02 -57.42
N GLN A 99 -86.78 -39.27 -56.55
CA GLN A 99 -86.18 -38.47 -55.50
C GLN A 99 -85.44 -39.35 -54.48
N GLY A 100 -85.97 -40.51 -54.11
CA GLY A 100 -85.27 -41.49 -53.27
C GLY A 100 -83.95 -41.96 -53.86
N ARG A 101 -83.91 -42.29 -55.17
CA ARG A 101 -82.68 -42.66 -55.89
C ARG A 101 -81.69 -41.50 -56.01
N LEU A 102 -82.19 -40.29 -56.28
CA LEU A 102 -81.36 -39.10 -56.38
C LEU A 102 -80.72 -38.76 -55.03
N ASN A 103 -81.50 -38.84 -53.94
CA ASN A 103 -80.98 -38.65 -52.58
C ASN A 103 -79.95 -39.73 -52.20
N SER A 104 -80.15 -41.01 -52.57
CA SER A 104 -79.16 -42.06 -52.30
C SER A 104 -77.86 -41.87 -53.11
N LEU A 105 -77.96 -41.46 -54.38
CA LEU A 105 -76.78 -41.16 -55.19
C LEU A 105 -76.02 -39.92 -54.68
N ILE A 106 -76.72 -38.88 -54.22
CA ILE A 106 -76.10 -37.71 -53.59
C ILE A 106 -75.41 -38.10 -52.28
N ALA A 107 -76.01 -38.98 -51.47
CA ALA A 107 -75.38 -39.48 -50.25
C ALA A 107 -74.10 -40.29 -50.56
N GLN A 108 -74.14 -41.16 -51.58
CA GLN A 108 -72.98 -41.95 -52.02
C GLN A 108 -71.86 -41.08 -52.57
N GLU A 109 -72.13 -40.15 -53.50
CA GLU A 109 -71.12 -39.22 -54.01
C GLU A 109 -70.56 -38.33 -52.87
N ALA A 110 -71.39 -37.89 -51.92
CA ALA A 110 -70.92 -37.11 -50.78
C ALA A 110 -69.99 -37.92 -49.84
N GLU A 111 -70.26 -39.21 -49.62
CA GLU A 111 -69.41 -40.11 -48.84
C GLU A 111 -68.09 -40.42 -49.58
N GLU A 112 -68.17 -40.73 -50.88
CA GLU A 112 -66.99 -40.99 -51.72
C GLU A 112 -66.08 -39.76 -51.84
N ARG A 113 -66.66 -38.56 -52.03
CA ARG A 113 -65.93 -37.28 -52.03
C ARG A 113 -65.39 -36.90 -50.66
N GLY A 114 -66.14 -37.19 -49.59
CA GLY A 114 -65.65 -37.04 -48.22
C GLY A 114 -64.36 -37.86 -48.02
N ALA A 115 -64.39 -39.13 -48.39
CA ALA A 115 -63.24 -40.02 -48.28
C ALA A 115 -62.09 -39.66 -49.26
N GLU A 116 -62.37 -39.10 -50.44
CA GLU A 116 -61.36 -38.55 -51.35
C GLU A 116 -60.67 -37.30 -50.76
N LEU A 117 -61.46 -36.38 -50.19
CA LEU A 117 -60.97 -35.20 -49.50
C LEU A 117 -60.16 -35.56 -48.25
N GLU A 118 -60.59 -36.55 -47.46
CA GLU A 118 -59.80 -37.04 -46.32
C GLU A 118 -58.46 -37.63 -46.74
N ARG A 119 -58.42 -38.49 -47.78
CA ARG A 119 -57.17 -39.06 -48.31
C ARG A 119 -56.22 -37.98 -48.81
N THR A 120 -56.74 -36.98 -49.54
CA THR A 120 -55.92 -35.88 -50.07
C THR A 120 -55.45 -34.92 -48.95
N LEU A 121 -56.28 -34.65 -47.95
CA LEU A 121 -55.89 -33.87 -46.76
C LEU A 121 -54.86 -34.59 -45.88
N VAL A 122 -55.00 -35.89 -45.66
CA VAL A 122 -54.02 -36.71 -44.93
C VAL A 122 -52.68 -36.71 -45.67
N ARG A 123 -52.70 -36.87 -47.00
CA ARG A 123 -51.49 -36.78 -47.82
C ARG A 123 -50.86 -35.39 -47.75
N ALA A 124 -51.62 -34.31 -47.96
CA ALA A 124 -51.10 -32.94 -47.89
C ALA A 124 -50.55 -32.56 -46.50
N ARG A 125 -51.15 -33.10 -45.42
CA ARG A 125 -50.61 -32.99 -44.05
C ARG A 125 -49.31 -33.78 -43.87
N ALA A 126 -49.19 -34.98 -44.43
CA ALA A 126 -47.94 -35.74 -44.39
C ALA A 126 -46.82 -35.05 -45.20
N ASP A 127 -47.14 -34.58 -46.41
CA ASP A 127 -46.21 -33.87 -47.30
C ASP A 127 -45.72 -32.55 -46.65
N SER A 128 -46.62 -31.77 -46.03
CA SER A 128 -46.26 -30.53 -45.32
C SER A 128 -45.50 -30.78 -44.01
N ALA A 129 -45.85 -31.80 -43.23
CA ALA A 129 -45.10 -32.18 -42.03
C ALA A 129 -43.69 -32.69 -42.38
N SER A 130 -43.54 -33.44 -43.48
CA SER A 130 -42.25 -33.88 -44.01
C SER A 130 -41.39 -32.69 -44.45
N LEU A 131 -41.98 -31.73 -45.18
CA LEU A 131 -41.29 -30.50 -45.57
C LEU A 131 -40.85 -29.67 -44.35
N LEU A 132 -41.70 -29.53 -43.34
CA LEU A 132 -41.37 -28.82 -42.10
C LEU A 132 -40.23 -29.51 -41.35
N ALA A 133 -40.27 -30.83 -41.19
CA ALA A 133 -39.19 -31.59 -40.55
C ALA A 133 -37.85 -31.47 -41.29
N GLU A 134 -37.88 -31.37 -42.62
CA GLU A 134 -36.67 -31.15 -43.42
C GLU A 134 -36.14 -29.70 -43.32
N GLN A 135 -37.02 -28.70 -43.21
CA GLN A 135 -36.59 -27.33 -42.86
C GLN A 135 -36.01 -27.26 -41.43
N GLU A 136 -36.60 -27.96 -40.45
CA GLU A 136 -36.06 -28.01 -39.09
C GLU A 136 -34.68 -28.66 -39.04
N ARG A 137 -34.47 -29.78 -39.76
CA ARG A 137 -33.15 -30.40 -39.93
C ARG A 137 -32.16 -29.43 -40.54
N ARG A 138 -32.52 -28.79 -41.66
CA ARG A 138 -31.68 -27.81 -42.35
C ARG A 138 -31.30 -26.64 -41.44
N ILE A 139 -32.26 -26.07 -40.72
CA ILE A 139 -32.03 -24.97 -39.77
C ILE A 139 -31.15 -25.44 -38.60
N ALA A 140 -31.30 -26.69 -38.13
CA ALA A 140 -30.41 -27.26 -37.10
C ALA A 140 -28.98 -27.50 -37.63
N GLU A 141 -28.83 -27.91 -38.89
CA GLU A 141 -27.54 -28.08 -39.57
C GLU A 141 -26.84 -26.72 -39.78
N GLU A 142 -27.54 -25.72 -40.35
CA GLU A 142 -27.07 -24.35 -40.53
C GLU A 142 -26.70 -23.68 -39.19
N ARG A 143 -27.42 -23.99 -38.10
CA ARG A 143 -27.05 -23.55 -36.74
C ARG A 143 -25.82 -24.28 -36.20
N ARG A 144 -25.63 -25.58 -36.50
CA ARG A 144 -24.44 -26.35 -36.09
C ARG A 144 -23.18 -25.86 -36.80
N THR A 145 -23.26 -25.62 -38.11
CA THR A 145 -22.11 -25.10 -38.88
C THR A 145 -21.75 -23.69 -38.43
N ALA A 146 -22.73 -22.77 -38.32
CA ALA A 146 -22.48 -21.41 -37.82
C ALA A 146 -21.99 -21.36 -36.36
N ALA A 147 -22.37 -22.33 -35.51
CA ALA A 147 -21.81 -22.46 -34.16
C ALA A 147 -20.36 -22.94 -34.20
N ALA A 148 -20.06 -24.00 -34.96
CA ALA A 148 -18.70 -24.54 -35.09
C ALA A 148 -17.73 -23.52 -35.72
N GLU A 149 -18.19 -22.73 -36.69
CA GLU A 149 -17.44 -21.65 -37.30
C GLU A 149 -17.10 -20.56 -36.29
N ARG A 150 -18.08 -20.05 -35.52
CA ARG A 150 -17.84 -19.09 -34.43
C ARG A 150 -16.91 -19.63 -33.35
N THR A 151 -17.02 -20.91 -32.98
CA THR A 151 -16.12 -21.54 -32.01
C THR A 151 -14.70 -21.65 -32.56
N ARG A 152 -14.50 -21.88 -33.86
CA ARG A 152 -13.18 -21.77 -34.50
C ARG A 152 -12.67 -20.34 -34.44
N THR A 153 -13.42 -19.36 -34.96
CA THR A 153 -12.99 -17.95 -35.00
C THR A 153 -12.64 -17.43 -33.60
N ALA A 154 -13.46 -17.69 -32.58
CA ALA A 154 -13.15 -17.31 -31.21
C ALA A 154 -11.93 -18.05 -30.63
N GLY A 155 -11.68 -19.29 -31.06
CA GLY A 155 -10.47 -20.04 -30.70
C GLY A 155 -9.21 -19.46 -31.35
N ASP A 156 -9.30 -19.07 -32.62
CA ASP A 156 -8.21 -18.42 -33.37
C ASP A 156 -7.91 -17.02 -32.79
N GLU A 157 -8.93 -16.20 -32.55
CA GLU A 157 -8.83 -14.88 -31.89
C GLU A 157 -8.19 -14.98 -30.49
N LEU A 158 -8.60 -15.97 -29.68
CA LEU A 158 -7.99 -16.21 -28.36
C LEU A 158 -6.55 -16.73 -28.48
N GLY A 159 -6.22 -17.49 -29.53
CA GLY A 159 -4.86 -17.94 -29.82
C GLY A 159 -3.93 -16.79 -30.21
N GLU A 160 -4.40 -15.88 -31.08
CA GLU A 160 -3.68 -14.65 -31.43
C GLU A 160 -3.51 -13.73 -30.22
N ALA A 161 -4.57 -13.51 -29.43
CA ALA A 161 -4.51 -12.69 -28.22
C ALA A 161 -3.56 -13.26 -27.16
N LEU A 162 -3.55 -14.58 -26.95
CA LEU A 162 -2.61 -15.26 -26.05
C LEU A 162 -1.16 -15.15 -26.56
N THR A 163 -0.95 -15.30 -27.86
CA THR A 163 0.38 -15.17 -28.48
C THR A 163 0.92 -13.74 -28.36
N ALA A 164 0.07 -12.72 -28.59
CA ALA A 164 0.42 -11.32 -28.41
C ALA A 164 0.71 -10.98 -26.93
N ALA A 165 -0.09 -11.50 -25.99
CA ALA A 165 0.15 -11.34 -24.56
C ALA A 165 1.45 -12.00 -24.10
N GLN A 166 1.78 -13.20 -24.62
CA GLN A 166 3.06 -13.85 -24.35
C GLN A 166 4.23 -13.02 -24.89
N GLN A 167 4.18 -12.57 -26.15
CA GLN A 167 5.21 -11.71 -26.73
C GLN A 167 5.40 -10.40 -25.94
N GLN A 168 4.31 -9.81 -25.42
CA GLN A 168 4.37 -8.62 -24.56
C GLN A 168 5.04 -8.91 -23.20
N VAL A 169 4.78 -10.08 -22.61
CA VAL A 169 5.45 -10.53 -21.37
C VAL A 169 6.93 -10.78 -21.62
N ASP A 170 7.29 -11.51 -22.67
CA ASP A 170 8.68 -11.82 -23.03
C ASP A 170 9.49 -10.54 -23.32
N ALA A 171 8.92 -9.59 -24.08
CA ALA A 171 9.53 -8.29 -24.33
C ALA A 171 9.71 -7.45 -23.05
N ARG A 172 8.76 -7.53 -22.10
CA ARG A 172 8.84 -6.84 -20.81
C ARG A 172 9.88 -7.47 -19.89
N LEU A 173 10.01 -8.80 -19.90
CA LEU A 173 11.03 -9.54 -19.14
C LEU A 173 12.43 -9.24 -19.69
N ALA A 174 12.59 -9.16 -21.02
CA ALA A 174 13.84 -8.73 -21.65
C ALA A 174 14.23 -7.30 -21.23
N ALA A 175 13.29 -6.34 -21.34
CA ALA A 175 13.53 -4.96 -20.92
C ALA A 175 13.89 -4.83 -19.43
N TRP A 176 13.24 -5.61 -18.55
CA TRP A 176 13.59 -5.69 -17.13
C TRP A 176 14.97 -6.34 -16.88
N GLY A 177 15.39 -7.28 -17.72
CA GLY A 177 16.75 -7.81 -17.72
C GLY A 177 17.79 -6.72 -18.06
N ASP A 178 17.56 -5.96 -19.13
CA ASP A 178 18.42 -4.84 -19.53
C ASP A 178 18.47 -3.73 -18.49
N ASP A 179 17.33 -3.41 -17.84
CA ASP A 179 17.26 -2.43 -16.76
C ASP A 179 18.05 -2.90 -15.52
N LEU A 180 17.93 -4.18 -15.16
CA LEU A 180 18.63 -4.77 -14.02
C LEU A 180 20.14 -4.89 -14.28
N GLU A 181 20.57 -5.24 -15.50
CA GLU A 181 21.99 -5.24 -15.85
C GLU A 181 22.58 -3.82 -15.86
N ARG A 182 21.83 -2.83 -16.37
CA ARG A 182 22.22 -1.41 -16.28
C ARG A 182 22.33 -0.93 -14.84
N ALA A 183 21.42 -1.34 -13.95
CA ALA A 183 21.50 -1.04 -12.52
C ALA A 183 22.72 -1.72 -11.86
N GLN A 184 22.98 -3.00 -12.16
CA GLN A 184 24.14 -3.73 -11.66
C GLN A 184 25.47 -3.08 -12.08
N ARG A 185 25.60 -2.69 -13.36
CA ARG A 185 26.76 -1.97 -13.88
C ARG A 185 26.93 -0.63 -13.15
N ALA A 186 25.88 0.19 -13.05
CA ALA A 186 25.93 1.48 -12.37
C ALA A 186 26.32 1.37 -10.88
N VAL A 187 25.85 0.35 -10.15
CA VAL A 187 26.27 0.08 -8.77
C VAL A 187 27.75 -0.34 -8.71
N THR A 188 28.20 -1.15 -9.66
CA THR A 188 29.62 -1.56 -9.75
C THR A 188 30.55 -0.37 -10.03
N ASP A 189 30.14 0.52 -10.93
CA ASP A 189 30.85 1.77 -11.22
C ASP A 189 30.90 2.71 -10.01
N GLN A 190 29.78 2.85 -9.27
CA GLN A 190 29.72 3.64 -8.03
C GLN A 190 30.63 3.08 -6.94
N LEU A 191 30.67 1.75 -6.76
CA LEU A 191 31.59 1.09 -5.82
C LEU A 191 33.05 1.29 -6.23
N THR A 192 33.35 1.23 -7.52
CA THR A 192 34.70 1.49 -8.05
C THR A 192 35.13 2.94 -7.83
N GLN A 193 34.23 3.91 -8.10
CA GLN A 193 34.46 5.33 -7.83
C GLN A 193 34.64 5.62 -6.33
N LEU A 194 33.85 4.96 -5.47
CA LEU A 194 33.97 5.09 -4.01
C LEU A 194 35.31 4.53 -3.51
N ALA A 195 35.74 3.37 -3.99
CA ALA A 195 37.03 2.78 -3.66
C ALA A 195 38.20 3.64 -4.16
N GLN A 196 38.11 4.18 -5.38
CA GLN A 196 39.09 5.12 -5.93
C GLN A 196 39.20 6.39 -5.07
N ARG A 197 38.06 6.96 -4.66
CA ARG A 197 38.00 8.15 -3.79
C ARG A 197 38.52 7.87 -2.38
N GLN A 198 38.21 6.70 -1.81
CA GLN A 198 38.74 6.27 -0.52
C GLN A 198 40.27 6.11 -0.58
N LYS A 199 40.79 5.47 -1.63
CA LYS A 199 42.24 5.34 -1.86
C LYS A 199 42.91 6.71 -2.01
N GLN A 200 42.30 7.64 -2.74
CA GLN A 200 42.81 9.01 -2.87
C GLN A 200 42.86 9.73 -1.51
N LEU A 201 41.78 9.68 -0.73
CA LEU A 201 41.72 10.29 0.61
C LEU A 201 42.73 9.67 1.58
N ILE A 202 42.98 8.35 1.49
CA ILE A 202 44.04 7.68 2.25
C ILE A 202 45.41 8.22 1.82
N SER A 203 45.72 8.26 0.53
CA SER A 203 47.01 8.79 0.06
C SER A 203 47.23 10.28 0.38
N GLU A 204 46.16 11.07 0.44
CA GLU A 204 46.23 12.47 0.87
C GLU A 204 46.48 12.58 2.39
N ALA A 205 45.86 11.72 3.20
CA ALA A 205 46.13 11.64 4.62
C ALA A 205 47.55 11.14 4.93
N GLU A 206 48.04 10.12 4.21
CA GLU A 206 49.42 9.62 4.28
C GLU A 206 50.43 10.72 3.92
N ALA A 207 50.19 11.48 2.84
CA ALA A 207 51.03 12.60 2.45
C ALA A 207 51.04 13.74 3.50
N ARG A 208 49.88 14.07 4.08
CA ARG A 208 49.78 15.06 5.18
C ARG A 208 50.54 14.58 6.41
N ILE A 209 50.39 13.31 6.80
CA ILE A 209 51.11 12.70 7.93
C ILE A 209 52.63 12.70 7.69
N ALA A 210 53.09 12.45 6.46
CA ALA A 210 54.50 12.53 6.11
C ALA A 210 55.05 13.96 6.27
N VAL A 211 54.34 14.98 5.76
CA VAL A 211 54.71 16.39 5.92
C VAL A 211 54.70 16.84 7.39
N ASP A 212 53.69 16.44 8.17
CA ASP A 212 53.64 16.73 9.60
C ASP A 212 54.76 16.01 10.37
N ALA A 213 55.17 14.80 9.95
CA ALA A 213 56.29 14.07 10.53
C ALA A 213 57.64 14.73 10.20
N GLU A 214 57.90 15.12 8.94
CA GLU A 214 59.09 15.90 8.55
C GLU A 214 59.15 17.22 9.33
N ARG A 215 58.00 17.90 9.53
CA ARG A 215 57.92 19.13 10.31
C ARG A 215 58.24 18.91 11.79
N LEU A 216 57.72 17.83 12.39
CA LEU A 216 58.02 17.46 13.78
C LEU A 216 59.48 17.03 13.97
N GLU A 217 60.09 16.35 12.99
CA GLU A 217 61.52 16.05 13.00
C GLU A 217 62.35 17.33 12.91
N GLY A 218 62.04 18.24 11.98
CA GLY A 218 62.69 19.55 11.87
C GLY A 218 62.51 20.43 13.10
N GLU A 219 61.34 20.42 13.74
CA GLU A 219 61.11 21.08 15.05
C GLU A 219 61.95 20.41 16.17
N SER A 220 62.07 19.08 16.16
CA SER A 220 62.91 18.35 17.13
C SER A 220 64.40 18.60 16.93
N GLU A 221 64.88 18.68 15.69
CA GLU A 221 66.27 19.05 15.38
C GLU A 221 66.56 20.49 15.79
N GLN A 222 65.64 21.44 15.55
CA GLN A 222 65.76 22.82 16.03
C GLN A 222 65.78 22.89 17.57
N GLN A 223 64.97 22.09 18.26
CA GLN A 223 65.00 21.98 19.72
C GLN A 223 66.33 21.38 20.21
N ARG A 224 66.83 20.30 19.58
CA ARG A 224 68.15 19.70 19.91
C ARG A 224 69.29 20.69 19.69
N ALA A 225 69.27 21.43 18.57
CA ALA A 225 70.25 22.47 18.27
C ALA A 225 70.17 23.63 19.27
N GLY A 226 68.96 24.06 19.66
CA GLY A 226 68.74 25.06 20.70
C GLY A 226 69.27 24.60 22.07
N LEU A 227 68.97 23.37 22.49
CA LEU A 227 69.50 22.77 23.72
C LEU A 227 71.03 22.65 23.69
N MET A 228 71.63 22.34 22.55
CA MET A 228 73.09 22.30 22.39
C MET A 228 73.72 23.70 22.45
N ARG A 229 73.09 24.74 21.86
CA ARG A 229 73.53 26.14 22.03
C ARG A 229 73.46 26.58 23.49
N VAL A 230 72.32 26.36 24.17
CA VAL A 230 72.16 26.68 25.59
C VAL A 230 73.18 25.93 26.45
N ARG A 231 73.46 24.66 26.14
CA ARG A 231 74.51 23.88 26.81
C ARG A 231 75.91 24.46 26.58
N GLU A 232 76.21 24.94 25.37
CA GLU A 232 77.49 25.57 25.05
C GLU A 232 77.61 26.97 25.68
N GLU A 233 76.54 27.77 25.69
CA GLU A 233 76.45 29.05 26.38
C GLU A 233 76.66 28.88 27.89
N ILE A 234 76.04 27.87 28.52
CA ILE A 234 76.29 27.50 29.93
C ILE A 234 77.74 27.04 30.13
N ALA A 235 78.31 26.26 29.21
CA ALA A 235 79.70 25.82 29.30
C ALA A 235 80.69 27.00 29.20
N ARG A 236 80.47 27.92 28.24
CA ARG A 236 81.25 29.15 28.08
C ARG A 236 81.10 30.06 29.30
N ALA A 237 79.89 30.32 29.78
CA ALA A 237 79.67 31.11 30.99
C ALA A 237 80.33 30.47 32.24
N THR A 238 80.34 29.14 32.34
CA THR A 238 81.04 28.42 33.41
C THR A 238 82.57 28.55 33.26
N GLN A 239 83.10 28.51 32.04
CA GLN A 239 84.53 28.75 31.77
C GLN A 239 84.93 30.22 32.01
N GLU A 240 84.09 31.18 31.65
CA GLU A 240 84.30 32.61 31.86
C GLU A 240 84.24 32.96 33.35
N LEU A 241 83.27 32.44 34.11
CA LEU A 241 83.22 32.56 35.57
C LEU A 241 84.42 31.87 36.24
N GLY A 242 84.85 30.72 35.73
CA GLY A 242 86.07 30.04 36.19
C GLY A 242 87.33 30.87 35.95
N ALA A 243 87.48 31.41 34.73
CA ALA A 243 88.61 32.23 34.32
C ALA A 243 88.66 33.56 35.08
N ALA A 244 87.51 34.24 35.23
CA ALA A 244 87.37 35.44 36.05
C ALA A 244 87.70 35.15 37.52
N GLY A 245 87.18 34.07 38.09
CA GLY A 245 87.51 33.64 39.45
C GLY A 245 89.00 33.34 39.64
N THR A 246 89.67 32.71 38.66
CA THR A 246 91.14 32.55 38.70
C THR A 246 91.89 33.87 38.56
N ALA A 247 91.42 34.79 37.72
CA ALA A 247 92.04 36.11 37.54
C ALA A 247 91.87 37.00 38.80
N GLU A 248 90.73 36.92 39.48
CA GLU A 248 90.52 37.55 40.79
C GLU A 248 91.43 36.91 41.86
N LEU A 249 91.55 35.58 41.90
CA LEU A 249 92.46 34.89 42.83
C LEU A 249 93.94 35.22 42.57
N GLU A 250 94.36 35.35 41.31
CA GLU A 250 95.71 35.83 40.95
C GLU A 250 95.88 37.32 41.28
N GLY A 251 94.84 38.13 41.07
CA GLY A 251 94.74 39.52 41.52
C GLY A 251 95.00 39.63 43.02
N TYR A 252 94.20 38.97 43.85
CA TYR A 252 94.38 38.89 45.31
C TYR A 252 95.74 38.31 45.70
N ALA A 253 96.29 37.34 44.96
CA ALA A 253 97.63 36.80 45.20
C ALA A 253 98.76 37.79 44.82
N SER A 254 98.52 38.72 43.89
CA SER A 254 99.43 39.80 43.51
C SER A 254 99.34 40.97 44.50
N GLU A 255 98.14 41.36 44.92
CA GLU A 255 97.89 42.37 45.95
C GLU A 255 98.45 41.92 47.30
N ARG A 256 98.22 40.66 47.69
CA ARG A 256 98.83 40.07 48.90
C ARG A 256 100.36 40.07 48.82
N ARG A 257 100.95 39.77 47.67
CA ARG A 257 102.42 39.89 47.47
C ARG A 257 102.88 41.34 47.60
N ARG A 258 102.16 42.30 47.01
CA ARG A 258 102.46 43.73 47.10
C ARG A 258 102.35 44.26 48.53
N ALA A 259 101.26 43.95 49.24
CA ALA A 259 101.03 44.34 50.62
C ALA A 259 102.05 43.72 51.59
N LEU A 260 102.46 42.46 51.37
CA LEU A 260 103.56 41.84 52.12
C LEU A 260 104.91 42.50 51.82
N HIS A 261 105.15 42.93 50.58
CA HIS A 261 106.39 43.64 50.22
C HIS A 261 106.42 45.04 50.82
N GLU A 262 105.32 45.79 50.75
CA GLU A 262 105.17 47.11 51.39
C GLU A 262 105.27 47.02 52.92
N LEU A 263 104.69 45.98 53.54
CA LEU A 263 104.87 45.71 54.97
C LEU A 263 106.35 45.46 55.30
N ASN A 264 107.06 44.69 54.48
CA ASN A 264 108.49 44.40 54.65
C ASN A 264 109.36 45.67 54.44
N GLU A 265 109.03 46.52 53.47
CA GLU A 265 109.68 47.83 53.31
C GLU A 265 109.41 48.76 54.51
N ARG A 266 108.17 48.79 55.03
CA ARG A 266 107.84 49.55 56.24
C ARG A 266 108.55 49.02 57.48
N ILE A 267 108.74 47.71 57.60
CA ILE A 267 109.59 47.09 58.64
C ILE A 267 111.04 47.53 58.45
N ARG A 268 111.64 47.33 57.28
CA ARG A 268 113.03 47.74 56.96
C ARG A 268 113.27 49.26 57.05
N LYS A 269 112.24 50.08 56.88
CA LYS A 269 112.33 51.54 57.09
C LYS A 269 112.32 51.85 58.58
N ARG A 270 111.38 51.28 59.34
CA ARG A 270 111.28 51.45 60.79
C ARG A 270 112.48 50.88 61.55
N GLU A 271 113.07 49.80 61.04
CA GLU A 271 114.32 49.19 61.51
C GLU A 271 115.51 50.15 61.33
N ARG A 272 115.64 50.79 60.15
CA ARG A 272 116.63 51.86 59.93
C ARG A 272 116.36 53.10 60.79
N GLU A 273 115.12 53.54 60.89
CA GLU A 273 114.73 54.67 61.77
C GLU A 273 115.05 54.37 63.25
N MET A 274 114.91 53.12 63.70
CA MET A 274 115.33 52.68 65.04
C MET A 274 116.85 52.60 65.19
N LEU A 275 117.57 52.12 64.18
CA LEU A 275 119.04 52.09 64.20
C LEU A 275 119.64 53.50 64.19
N GLU A 276 119.10 54.43 63.40
CA GLU A 276 119.50 55.85 63.41
C GLU A 276 119.14 56.55 64.74
N LEU A 277 118.08 56.10 65.43
CA LEU A 277 117.76 56.55 66.79
C LEU A 277 118.74 55.99 67.82
N ILE A 278 119.07 54.70 67.75
CA ILE A 278 120.04 54.04 68.63
C ILE A 278 121.43 54.66 68.43
N GLU A 279 121.90 54.86 67.20
CA GLU A 279 123.19 55.49 66.91
C GLU A 279 123.25 56.95 67.40
N ARG A 280 122.12 57.68 67.38
CA ARG A 280 122.01 59.01 68.00
C ARG A 280 122.01 58.94 69.52
N GLU A 281 121.30 58.02 70.15
CA GLU A 281 121.32 57.87 71.61
C GLU A 281 122.67 57.35 72.11
N GLU A 282 123.34 56.43 71.40
CA GLU A 282 124.70 55.98 71.71
C GLU A 282 125.73 57.10 71.55
N THR A 283 125.66 57.91 70.48
CA THR A 283 126.59 59.04 70.32
C THR A 283 126.33 60.16 71.32
N ASP A 284 125.10 60.43 71.72
CA ASP A 284 124.78 61.44 72.75
C ASP A 284 125.08 60.92 74.17
N ALA A 285 124.84 59.64 74.45
CA ALA A 285 125.28 58.98 75.69
C ALA A 285 126.81 58.96 75.79
N THR A 286 127.52 58.60 74.72
CA THR A 286 129.00 58.61 74.67
C THR A 286 129.54 60.02 74.94
N ARG A 287 128.92 61.06 74.37
CA ARG A 287 129.28 62.46 74.64
C ARG A 287 129.02 62.89 76.08
N ARG A 288 127.89 62.51 76.68
CA ARG A 288 127.61 62.76 78.11
C ARG A 288 128.58 62.03 79.03
N ILE A 289 128.96 60.80 78.69
CA ILE A 289 129.95 60.00 79.42
C ILE A 289 131.35 60.65 79.34
N GLN A 290 131.81 61.04 78.14
CA GLN A 290 133.10 61.71 77.96
C GLN A 290 133.16 63.08 78.64
N ALA A 291 132.09 63.88 78.57
CA ALA A 291 132.00 65.16 79.28
C ALA A 291 131.98 64.96 80.81
N GLY A 292 131.28 63.93 81.30
CA GLY A 292 131.25 63.56 82.71
C GLY A 292 132.62 63.16 83.25
N PHE A 293 133.40 62.34 82.51
CA PHE A 293 134.74 61.94 82.95
C PHE A 293 135.71 63.12 83.02
N ALA A 294 135.73 64.02 82.03
CA ALA A 294 136.64 65.17 82.02
C ALA A 294 136.42 66.15 83.20
N ASP A 295 135.17 66.31 83.67
CA ASP A 295 134.83 67.16 84.81
C ASP A 295 135.03 66.42 86.15
N VAL A 296 134.93 65.08 86.17
CA VAL A 296 135.23 64.24 87.34
C VAL A 296 136.74 64.15 87.58
N GLU A 297 137.56 63.82 86.58
CA GLU A 297 139.02 63.68 86.74
C GLU A 297 139.67 64.97 87.22
N ARG A 298 139.26 66.12 86.65
CA ARG A 298 139.77 67.43 87.05
C ARG A 298 139.43 67.81 88.50
N ARG A 299 138.26 67.40 88.99
CA ARG A 299 137.85 67.62 90.40
C ARG A 299 138.48 66.61 91.36
N GLN A 300 138.67 65.36 90.93
CA GLN A 300 139.26 64.29 91.75
C GLN A 300 140.76 64.54 92.00
N LEU A 301 141.53 64.93 90.99
CA LEU A 301 142.97 65.24 91.16
C LEU A 301 143.19 66.40 92.14
N GLU A 302 142.50 67.52 91.95
CA GLU A 302 142.58 68.70 92.81
C GLU A 302 142.05 68.50 94.25
N HIS A 303 141.28 67.43 94.51
CA HIS A 303 140.74 67.11 95.83
C HIS A 303 141.58 66.05 96.56
N LEU A 304 142.08 65.04 95.84
CA LEU A 304 143.02 64.04 96.38
C LEU A 304 144.31 64.69 96.89
N GLU A 305 144.86 65.69 96.17
CA GLU A 305 146.05 66.43 96.61
C GLU A 305 145.82 67.19 97.93
N ARG A 306 144.59 67.69 98.18
CA ARG A 306 144.25 68.46 99.39
C ARG A 306 143.87 67.61 100.61
N ILE A 307 143.39 66.37 100.42
CA ILE A 307 143.05 65.46 101.53
C ILE A 307 144.21 64.49 101.86
N LEU A 308 145.13 64.21 100.94
CA LEU A 308 146.35 63.46 101.29
C LEU A 308 147.28 64.28 102.24
N ALA A 309 147.11 65.60 102.31
CA ALA A 309 147.73 66.46 103.31
C ALA A 309 147.01 66.47 104.69
N ARG A 310 145.81 65.88 104.80
CA ARG A 310 144.93 65.95 105.99
C ARG A 310 143.77 64.93 105.87
N VAL A 311 143.87 63.67 106.33
CA VAL A 311 143.97 63.25 107.75
C VAL A 311 143.00 64.09 108.61
N THR A 312 141.71 63.74 108.80
CA THR A 312 140.91 62.46 108.70
C THR A 312 139.42 62.85 108.33
N THR A 313 138.35 62.05 108.07
CA THR A 313 137.87 60.66 108.39
C THR A 313 136.79 60.15 107.36
N SER A 314 135.91 59.19 107.69
CA SER A 314 135.03 58.38 106.80
C SER A 314 133.83 57.75 107.61
N TYR A 315 132.75 57.08 107.12
CA TYR A 315 132.20 56.74 105.77
C TYR A 315 130.66 56.38 105.81
N SER A 316 130.08 55.80 104.74
CA SER A 316 128.66 55.37 104.54
C SER A 316 128.47 53.81 104.48
N ASP A 317 127.44 53.07 103.99
CA ASP A 317 126.21 53.20 103.13
C ASP A 317 125.35 51.87 103.26
N ALA A 318 124.22 51.46 102.59
CA ALA A 318 123.17 51.98 101.67
C ALA A 318 121.98 50.94 101.49
N ALA A 319 120.92 51.31 100.72
CA ALA A 319 120.11 50.48 99.76
C ALA A 319 118.86 49.61 100.14
N THR A 320 118.00 49.27 99.14
CA THR A 320 116.76 48.40 99.15
C THR A 320 116.07 48.24 97.75
N GLN A 321 115.30 47.15 97.39
CA GLN A 321 114.22 47.12 96.33
C GLN A 321 113.41 45.78 96.06
N GLN A 322 112.24 45.90 95.36
CA GLN A 322 111.40 44.92 94.55
C GLN A 322 110.71 43.68 95.27
N PHE A 323 109.51 43.09 94.96
CA PHE A 323 108.32 43.19 94.03
C PHE A 323 108.16 42.28 92.76
N ALA A 324 106.98 41.62 92.53
CA ALA A 324 106.59 40.80 91.34
C ALA A 324 105.06 40.45 91.16
N ASP A 325 104.66 39.92 89.97
CA ASP A 325 103.34 39.35 89.49
C ASP A 325 102.16 40.36 89.23
N THR A 326 101.02 40.18 88.49
CA THR A 326 100.10 39.02 88.16
C THR A 326 99.52 38.99 86.69
N VAL A 327 98.24 38.59 86.45
CA VAL A 327 97.84 37.44 85.58
C VAL A 327 96.37 37.49 84.97
N ARG A 328 96.06 36.64 83.94
CA ARG A 328 94.74 36.32 83.26
C ARG A 328 94.14 37.38 82.29
N SER A 329 93.43 37.11 81.16
CA SER A 329 92.76 35.96 80.47
C SER A 329 91.36 35.49 80.99
N SER A 330 90.30 35.18 80.21
CA SER A 330 90.01 35.20 78.74
C SER A 330 88.49 34.93 78.44
N ARG A 331 88.06 35.07 77.16
CA ARG A 331 86.79 34.62 76.49
C ARG A 331 85.45 35.35 76.76
N GLU A 332 84.81 35.84 75.68
CA GLU A 332 83.33 35.79 75.48
C GLU A 332 82.91 36.06 74.01
N ALA A 333 81.59 36.00 73.72
CA ALA A 333 80.88 36.44 72.49
C ALA A 333 80.97 35.62 71.17
N ALA A 334 80.29 34.47 71.10
CA ALA A 334 79.85 33.84 69.84
C ALA A 334 78.56 32.99 70.05
N ALA A 335 77.40 33.38 69.47
CA ALA A 335 76.14 32.64 69.66
C ALA A 335 74.99 32.85 68.64
N THR A 336 74.69 34.08 68.20
CA THR A 336 73.30 34.49 67.87
C THR A 336 72.99 34.84 66.40
N ARG A 337 73.32 33.95 65.43
CA ARG A 337 72.95 34.15 64.01
C ARG A 337 72.44 32.94 63.22
N LEU A 338 72.04 31.84 63.87
CA LEU A 338 71.62 30.58 63.21
C LEU A 338 70.10 30.35 63.12
N SER A 339 69.25 31.25 63.63
CA SER A 339 67.87 30.92 64.04
C SER A 339 66.73 31.46 63.15
N ARG A 340 67.00 31.93 61.92
CA ARG A 340 65.97 32.59 61.07
C ARG A 340 65.72 32.02 59.67
N GLU A 341 66.53 31.08 59.20
CA GLU A 341 66.40 30.55 57.83
C GLU A 341 65.76 29.14 57.74
N LEU A 342 65.64 28.43 58.87
CA LEU A 342 65.06 27.09 58.92
C LEU A 342 63.51 27.05 58.86
N ASP A 343 62.83 28.15 59.18
CA ASP A 343 61.38 28.18 59.42
C ASP A 343 60.51 28.28 58.15
N ARG A 344 61.14 28.44 56.97
CA ARG A 344 60.43 28.66 55.68
C ARG A 344 60.47 27.50 54.69
N ALA A 345 61.28 26.47 54.93
CA ALA A 345 61.50 25.37 53.97
C ALA A 345 60.62 24.12 54.24
N VAL A 346 60.00 24.00 55.42
CA VAL A 346 59.47 22.71 55.91
C VAL A 346 57.94 22.58 55.79
N GLN A 347 57.18 23.68 55.78
CA GLN A 347 55.70 23.62 55.81
C GLN A 347 55.03 23.26 54.47
N ALA A 348 55.75 23.31 53.35
CA ALA A 348 55.17 23.18 52.00
C ALA A 348 55.03 21.73 51.47
N PHE A 349 55.72 20.75 52.06
CA PHE A 349 55.95 19.44 51.41
C PHE A 349 55.18 18.24 52.01
N VAL A 350 54.25 18.46 52.96
CA VAL A 350 53.67 17.38 53.79
C VAL A 350 52.11 17.35 53.77
N ARG A 351 51.44 18.19 52.97
CA ARG A 351 49.97 18.27 52.94
C ARG A 351 49.26 17.87 51.64
N GLU A 352 49.99 17.42 50.62
CA GLU A 352 49.40 17.08 49.31
C GLU A 352 49.87 15.69 48.81
N ALA A 353 49.60 14.64 49.59
CA ALA A 353 50.02 13.27 49.26
C ALA A 353 49.04 12.14 49.65
N GLN A 354 47.89 12.42 50.28
CA GLN A 354 47.00 11.38 50.85
C GLN A 354 45.50 11.51 50.50
N THR A 355 45.14 12.27 49.47
CA THR A 355 43.71 12.57 49.16
C THR A 355 43.29 12.29 47.70
N VAL A 356 44.02 11.43 46.96
CA VAL A 356 43.77 11.21 45.51
C VAL A 356 43.62 9.73 45.11
N LEU A 357 43.81 8.77 46.03
CA LEU A 357 43.80 7.32 45.74
C LEU A 357 42.54 6.55 46.17
N ALA A 358 41.55 7.20 46.81
CA ALA A 358 40.30 6.56 47.23
C ALA A 358 39.15 6.76 46.22
N ASP A 359 38.77 8.00 45.93
CA ASP A 359 37.52 8.34 45.21
C ASP A 359 37.44 7.77 43.78
N LYS A 360 38.57 7.73 43.06
CA LYS A 360 38.57 7.37 41.62
C LYS A 360 38.25 5.91 41.32
N LEU A 361 38.23 5.00 42.30
CA LEU A 361 37.78 3.62 42.09
C LEU A 361 36.28 3.44 42.36
N ALA A 362 35.72 4.14 43.35
CA ALA A 362 34.28 4.08 43.63
C ALA A 362 33.44 4.71 42.50
N GLN A 363 33.90 5.83 41.95
CA GLN A 363 33.12 6.60 40.98
C GLN A 363 33.05 5.93 39.59
N VAL A 364 34.04 5.13 39.20
CA VAL A 364 34.04 4.39 37.92
C VAL A 364 33.03 3.24 37.94
N ALA A 365 32.88 2.53 39.06
CA ALA A 365 31.93 1.41 39.18
C ALA A 365 30.47 1.88 39.06
N ILE A 366 30.09 2.94 39.79
CA ILE A 366 28.72 3.43 39.85
C ILE A 366 28.28 4.03 38.50
N THR A 367 29.13 4.87 37.88
CA THR A 367 28.83 5.47 36.58
C THR A 367 28.88 4.46 35.42
N GLY A 368 29.58 3.33 35.57
CA GLY A 368 29.54 2.23 34.61
C GLY A 368 28.18 1.52 34.57
N ALA A 369 27.66 1.11 35.73
CA ALA A 369 26.40 0.38 35.84
C ALA A 369 25.19 1.18 35.34
N GLN A 370 25.04 2.43 35.84
CA GLN A 370 23.91 3.30 35.49
C GLN A 370 23.81 3.59 33.98
N ARG A 371 24.95 3.65 33.28
CA ARG A 371 24.98 3.96 31.83
C ARG A 371 24.60 2.77 30.95
N LEU A 372 24.76 1.54 31.45
CA LEU A 372 24.25 0.32 30.81
C LEU A 372 22.75 0.18 31.04
N GLU A 373 22.30 0.33 32.29
CA GLU A 373 20.89 0.24 32.69
C GLU A 373 20.03 1.28 31.97
N GLN A 374 20.49 2.53 31.89
CA GLN A 374 19.81 3.61 31.16
C GLN A 374 19.78 3.37 29.65
N ARG A 375 20.82 2.76 29.06
CA ARG A 375 20.79 2.32 27.64
C ARG A 375 19.81 1.18 27.40
N GLN A 376 19.75 0.20 28.31
CA GLN A 376 18.84 -0.94 28.19
C GLN A 376 17.37 -0.50 28.29
N ALA A 377 17.06 0.39 29.23
CA ALA A 377 15.74 1.04 29.32
C ALA A 377 15.40 1.87 28.06
N GLN A 378 16.37 2.61 27.51
CA GLN A 378 16.16 3.44 26.32
C GLN A 378 15.97 2.60 25.03
N VAL A 379 16.65 1.47 24.89
CA VAL A 379 16.44 0.52 23.79
C VAL A 379 15.09 -0.19 23.92
N GLY A 380 14.71 -0.64 25.13
CA GLY A 380 13.39 -1.24 25.37
C GLY A 380 12.24 -0.27 25.07
N ALA A 381 12.30 0.95 25.61
CA ALA A 381 11.31 1.99 25.34
C ALA A 381 11.30 2.47 23.87
N GLY A 382 12.42 2.32 23.15
CA GLY A 382 12.49 2.56 21.70
C GLY A 382 11.76 1.47 20.91
N LEU A 383 12.04 0.20 21.20
CA LEU A 383 11.41 -0.95 20.53
C LEU A 383 9.90 -1.01 20.79
N GLU A 384 9.45 -0.78 22.02
CA GLU A 384 8.02 -0.81 22.34
C GLU A 384 7.26 0.35 21.65
N ARG A 385 7.89 1.52 21.51
CA ARG A 385 7.31 2.66 20.79
C ARG A 385 7.26 2.42 19.28
N GLN A 386 8.34 1.91 18.71
CA GLN A 386 8.41 1.53 17.29
C GLN A 386 7.43 0.38 16.95
N ARG A 387 7.15 -0.52 17.90
CA ARG A 387 6.10 -1.55 17.81
C ARG A 387 4.71 -0.91 17.80
N SER A 388 4.41 0.02 18.71
CA SER A 388 3.10 0.71 18.74
C SER A 388 2.87 1.53 17.47
N GLU A 389 3.85 2.32 17.03
CA GLU A 389 3.80 3.07 15.76
C GLU A 389 3.57 2.13 14.55
N ALA A 390 4.19 0.94 14.55
CA ALA A 390 3.95 -0.07 13.52
C ALA A 390 2.54 -0.68 13.59
N MET A 391 1.96 -0.87 14.79
CA MET A 391 0.60 -1.39 14.95
C MET A 391 -0.44 -0.33 14.54
N GLU A 392 -0.31 0.93 14.97
CA GLU A 392 -1.17 2.03 14.50
C GLU A 392 -1.09 2.21 12.97
N ALA A 393 0.11 2.10 12.39
CA ALA A 393 0.28 2.14 10.94
C ALA A 393 -0.36 0.94 10.21
N PHE A 394 -0.43 -0.23 10.85
CA PHE A 394 -1.14 -1.39 10.32
C PHE A 394 -2.66 -1.25 10.44
N GLU A 395 -3.18 -0.81 11.59
CA GLU A 395 -4.62 -0.57 11.79
C GLU A 395 -5.13 0.52 10.84
N SER A 396 -4.40 1.63 10.71
CA SER A 396 -4.71 2.71 9.75
C SER A 396 -4.80 2.21 8.30
N ARG A 397 -3.85 1.38 7.87
CA ARG A 397 -3.87 0.74 6.54
C ARG A 397 -5.03 -0.25 6.38
N LEU A 398 -5.37 -0.99 7.43
CA LEU A 398 -6.45 -1.98 7.40
C LEU A 398 -7.82 -1.30 7.32
N ILE A 399 -8.01 -0.19 8.06
CA ILE A 399 -9.18 0.69 7.95
C ILE A 399 -9.26 1.33 6.56
N GLN A 400 -8.15 1.81 5.99
CA GLN A 400 -8.13 2.30 4.60
C GLN A 400 -8.52 1.21 3.58
N ALA A 401 -7.99 0.01 3.73
CA ALA A 401 -8.32 -1.12 2.86
C ALA A 401 -9.80 -1.53 2.99
N GLU A 402 -10.39 -1.48 4.19
CA GLU A 402 -11.80 -1.74 4.41
C GLU A 402 -12.69 -0.65 3.78
N GLN A 403 -12.33 0.63 3.93
CA GLN A 403 -13.05 1.75 3.31
C GLN A 403 -12.99 1.71 1.77
N GLU A 404 -11.85 1.32 1.20
CA GLU A 404 -11.68 1.10 -0.24
C GLU A 404 -12.49 -0.12 -0.72
N LEU A 405 -12.54 -1.21 0.06
CA LEU A 405 -13.37 -2.37 -0.26
C LEU A 405 -14.87 -2.01 -0.22
N ARG A 406 -15.32 -1.27 0.80
CA ARG A 406 -16.70 -0.76 0.89
C ARG A 406 -17.04 0.11 -0.32
N ARG A 407 -16.20 1.09 -0.68
CA ARG A 407 -16.38 1.90 -1.90
C ARG A 407 -16.51 1.07 -3.17
N ARG A 408 -15.69 0.02 -3.34
CA ARG A 408 -15.78 -0.87 -4.51
C ARG A 408 -17.08 -1.67 -4.51
N LEU A 409 -17.56 -2.11 -3.35
CA LEU A 409 -18.86 -2.78 -3.21
C LEU A 409 -20.04 -1.81 -3.47
N ASP A 410 -19.96 -0.57 -3.00
CA ASP A 410 -20.95 0.49 -3.26
C ASP A 410 -20.96 0.91 -4.74
N THR A 411 -19.80 0.89 -5.41
CA THR A 411 -19.71 1.15 -6.86
C THR A 411 -20.30 -0.02 -7.66
N LEU A 412 -19.94 -1.26 -7.30
CA LEU A 412 -20.49 -2.47 -7.94
C LEU A 412 -22.01 -2.60 -7.72
N SER A 413 -22.53 -2.23 -6.55
CA SER A 413 -23.98 -2.24 -6.33
C SER A 413 -24.68 -1.19 -7.20
N ALA A 414 -24.15 0.05 -7.24
CA ALA A 414 -24.65 1.10 -8.13
C ALA A 414 -24.60 0.70 -9.62
N ASP A 415 -23.52 0.05 -10.08
CA ASP A 415 -23.41 -0.46 -11.45
C ASP A 415 -24.46 -1.56 -11.71
N THR A 416 -24.68 -2.51 -10.78
CA THR A 416 -25.74 -3.52 -10.95
C THR A 416 -27.16 -2.94 -10.88
N GLU A 417 -27.38 -1.84 -10.17
CA GLU A 417 -28.64 -1.10 -10.19
C GLU A 417 -28.84 -0.32 -11.49
N ALA A 418 -27.77 0.24 -12.07
CA ALA A 418 -27.78 0.86 -13.39
C ALA A 418 -28.06 -0.18 -14.49
N GLU A 419 -27.42 -1.35 -14.45
CA GLU A 419 -27.71 -2.46 -15.37
C GLU A 419 -29.17 -2.94 -15.23
N ARG A 420 -29.68 -3.06 -14.01
CA ARG A 420 -31.10 -3.37 -13.77
C ARG A 420 -32.02 -2.30 -14.35
N ALA A 421 -31.73 -1.02 -14.17
CA ALA A 421 -32.53 0.07 -14.74
C ALA A 421 -32.52 0.04 -16.28
N VAL A 422 -31.38 -0.26 -16.90
CA VAL A 422 -31.27 -0.45 -18.37
C VAL A 422 -32.03 -1.69 -18.84
N LEU A 423 -31.99 -2.80 -18.10
CA LEU A 423 -32.75 -4.01 -18.40
C LEU A 423 -34.27 -3.78 -18.25
N GLU A 424 -34.71 -3.09 -17.20
CA GLU A 424 -36.12 -2.69 -17.06
C GLU A 424 -36.57 -1.74 -18.18
N ALA A 425 -35.74 -0.77 -18.59
CA ALA A 425 -36.04 0.12 -19.71
C ALA A 425 -36.22 -0.67 -21.02
N ARG A 426 -35.32 -1.64 -21.28
CA ARG A 426 -35.43 -2.55 -22.44
C ARG A 426 -36.65 -3.46 -22.36
N LEU A 427 -37.00 -3.96 -21.17
CA LEU A 427 -38.22 -4.77 -20.96
C LEU A 427 -39.50 -3.94 -21.16
N ARG A 428 -39.54 -2.69 -20.69
CA ARG A 428 -40.65 -1.75 -20.96
C ARG A 428 -40.76 -1.42 -22.45
N GLU A 429 -39.63 -1.25 -23.15
CA GLU A 429 -39.65 -1.00 -24.60
C GLU A 429 -40.08 -2.25 -25.39
N LEU A 430 -39.65 -3.45 -24.99
CA LEU A 430 -40.12 -4.72 -25.58
C LEU A 430 -41.61 -4.94 -25.34
N ALA A 431 -42.11 -4.69 -24.13
CA ALA A 431 -43.53 -4.74 -23.81
C ALA A 431 -44.35 -3.75 -24.68
N LYS A 432 -43.88 -2.50 -24.79
CA LYS A 432 -44.51 -1.48 -25.66
C LYS A 432 -44.49 -1.88 -27.13
N ARG A 433 -43.39 -2.45 -27.64
CA ARG A 433 -43.32 -2.98 -29.01
C ARG A 433 -44.29 -4.14 -29.23
N ILE A 434 -44.48 -5.01 -28.23
CA ILE A 434 -45.48 -6.08 -28.26
C ILE A 434 -46.90 -5.48 -28.32
N GLU A 435 -47.23 -4.50 -27.47
CA GLU A 435 -48.52 -3.79 -27.55
C GLU A 435 -48.73 -3.08 -28.89
N GLU A 436 -47.72 -2.41 -29.43
CA GLU A 436 -47.77 -1.76 -30.76
C GLU A 436 -47.94 -2.77 -31.92
N THR A 437 -47.50 -4.02 -31.78
CA THR A 437 -47.81 -5.09 -32.74
C THR A 437 -49.21 -5.68 -32.53
N MET A 438 -49.65 -5.88 -31.29
CA MET A 438 -50.97 -6.42 -30.95
C MET A 438 -52.10 -5.43 -31.29
N ALA A 439 -51.82 -4.12 -31.29
CA ALA A 439 -52.75 -3.08 -31.73
C ALA A 439 -52.78 -2.85 -33.26
N ARG A 440 -52.09 -3.70 -34.04
CA ARG A 440 -52.03 -3.66 -35.51
C ARG A 440 -52.58 -4.93 -36.18
N THR A 441 -53.20 -5.82 -35.40
CA THR A 441 -53.89 -7.05 -35.84
C THR A 441 -55.35 -7.00 -35.43
#